data_AF-A0A150PGA2-F1
#
_entry.id   AF-A0A150PGA2-F1
#
_cell.length_a   1.000
_cell.length_b   1.000
_cell.length_c   1.000
_cell.angle_alpha   90.00
_cell.angle_beta   90.00
_cell.angle_gamma   90.00
#
_symmetry.space_group_name_H-M   'P 1'
#
loop_
_entity.id
_entity.type
_entity.pdbx_description
1 polymer ?
#
loop_
_entity_poly.entity_id
_entity_poly.type
_entity_poly.pdbx_seq_one_letter_code
_entity_poly.pdbx_strand_id
1 'polypeptide(L)' 'MEANSRPIPPPHDEDDEDVHWALSTATALWARGEREEALRWLRRAAEQASDANADLRALELFKAAAEV' A
#
# COMPACT_ATOMS: atom_id res chain seq x y z
N MET A 1 -0.24 -22.31 -7.56
CA MET A 1 -0.83 -21.32 -6.65
C MET A 1 -0.52 -19.96 -7.25
N GLU A 2 -1.47 -19.38 -7.98
CA GLU A 2 -1.35 -18.00 -8.44
C GLU A 2 -1.28 -17.12 -7.20
N ALA A 3 -0.10 -16.59 -6.89
CA ALA A 3 0.01 -15.45 -6.02
C ALA A 3 -0.85 -14.38 -6.69
N ASN A 4 -1.98 -14.07 -6.07
CA ASN A 4 -2.89 -13.03 -6.51
C ASN A 4 -2.10 -11.73 -6.43
N SER A 5 -1.37 -11.38 -7.49
CA SER A 5 -0.54 -10.19 -7.60
C SER A 5 -1.46 -9.00 -7.75
N ARG A 6 -2.15 -8.66 -6.65
CA ARG A 6 -2.81 -7.38 -6.50
C ARG A 6 -1.71 -6.32 -6.55
N PRO A 7 -1.76 -5.37 -7.49
CA PRO A 7 -0.76 -4.31 -7.60
C PRO A 7 -0.65 -3.48 -6.32
N ILE A 8 -1.75 -3.39 -5.57
CA ILE A 8 -1.84 -2.72 -4.28
C ILE A 8 -2.12 -3.79 -3.21
N PRO A 9 -1.20 -3.96 -2.23
CA PRO A 9 -1.46 -4.79 -1.06
C PRO A 9 -2.68 -4.27 -0.27
N PRO A 10 -3.56 -5.14 0.23
CA PRO A 10 -4.69 -4.71 1.03
C PRO A 10 -4.22 -4.18 2.40
N PRO A 11 -4.98 -3.27 3.04
CA PRO A 11 -4.77 -2.92 4.43
C PRO A 11 -5.03 -4.11 5.37
N HIS A 12 -4.35 -4.14 6.50
CA HIS A 12 -4.55 -5.10 7.59
C HIS A 12 -5.12 -4.39 8.83
N ASP A 13 -5.75 -5.16 9.73
CA ASP A 13 -6.30 -4.62 10.99
C ASP A 13 -5.21 -4.23 12.00
N GLU A 14 -3.99 -4.76 11.82
CA GLU A 14 -2.80 -4.44 12.63
C GLU A 14 -1.97 -3.27 12.06
N ASP A 15 -2.31 -2.78 10.87
CA ASP A 15 -1.67 -1.59 10.32
C ASP A 15 -2.01 -0.38 11.21
N ASP A 16 -1.05 0.54 11.33
CA ASP A 16 -1.34 1.87 11.90
C ASP A 16 -2.49 2.53 11.13
N GLU A 17 -3.32 3.33 11.81
CA GLU A 17 -4.52 3.95 11.23
C GLU A 17 -4.19 4.71 9.93
N ASP A 18 -3.06 5.42 9.91
CA ASP A 18 -2.61 6.18 8.75
C ASP A 18 -2.26 5.26 7.57
N VAL A 19 -1.59 4.14 7.83
CA VAL A 19 -1.23 3.13 6.83
C VAL A 19 -2.49 2.47 6.28
N HIS A 20 -3.41 2.08 7.15
CA HIS A 20 -4.68 1.46 6.79
C HIS A 20 -5.51 2.38 5.87
N TRP A 21 -5.60 3.66 6.25
CA TRP A 21 -6.33 4.66 5.47
C TRP A 21 -5.67 4.91 4.11
N ALA A 22 -4.34 5.01 4.06
CA ALA A 22 -3.61 5.22 2.81
C ALA A 22 -3.77 4.04 1.85
N LEU A 23 -3.70 2.79 2.33
CA LEU A 23 -3.92 1.59 1.52
C LEU A 23 -5.36 1.45 1.04
N SER A 24 -6.32 1.82 1.87
CA SER A 24 -7.75 1.86 1.48
C SER A 24 -7.96 2.85 0.33
N THR A 25 -7.33 4.02 0.42
CA THR A 25 -7.38 5.06 -0.62
C THR A 25 -6.70 4.61 -1.90
N ALA A 26 -5.47 4.06 -1.81
CA ALA A 26 -4.74 3.50 -2.95
C ALA A 26 -5.56 2.42 -3.68
N THR A 27 -6.18 1.51 -2.92
CA THR A 27 -7.03 0.44 -3.46
C THR A 27 -8.24 1.00 -4.22
N ALA A 28 -8.92 1.99 -3.65
CA ALA A 28 -10.08 2.63 -4.26
C ALA A 28 -9.73 3.38 -5.56
N LEU A 29 -8.63 4.13 -5.56
CA LEU A 29 -8.12 4.85 -6.74
C LEU A 29 -7.70 3.89 -7.86
N TRP A 30 -7.03 2.79 -7.49
CA TRP A 30 -6.62 1.77 -8.45
C TRP A 30 -7.84 1.16 -9.14
N ALA A 31 -8.89 0.83 -8.38
CA ALA A 31 -10.15 0.30 -8.91
C ALA A 31 -10.86 1.27 -9.87
N ARG A 32 -10.63 2.59 -9.73
CA ARG A 32 -11.16 3.64 -10.62
C ARG A 32 -10.28 3.90 -11.84
N GLY A 33 -9.12 3.23 -11.95
CA GLY A 33 -8.14 3.44 -13.02
C GLY A 33 -7.20 4.63 -12.79
N GLU A 34 -7.25 5.26 -11.61
CA GLU A 34 -6.40 6.40 -11.22
C GLU A 34 -5.01 5.90 -10.76
N ARG A 35 -4.28 5.23 -11.65
CA ARG A 35 -3.06 4.47 -11.33
C ARG A 35 -1.96 5.31 -10.68
N GLU A 36 -1.69 6.51 -11.22
CA GLU A 36 -0.62 7.37 -10.71
C GLU A 36 -0.91 7.85 -9.28
N GLU A 37 -2.16 8.23 -9.01
CA GLU A 37 -2.58 8.67 -7.67
C GLU A 37 -2.57 7.48 -6.70
N ALA A 38 -3.05 6.31 -7.13
CA ALA A 38 -2.97 5.09 -6.32
C ALA A 38 -1.54 4.74 -5.91
N LEU A 39 -0.56 4.89 -6.81
CA LEU A 39 0.85 4.66 -6.50
C LEU A 39 1.44 5.72 -5.56
N ARG A 40 0.98 6.98 -5.63
CA ARG A 40 1.35 8.00 -4.63
C ARG A 40 0.86 7.60 -3.25
N TRP A 41 -0.38 7.13 -3.13
CA TRP A 41 -0.95 6.66 -1.87
C TRP A 41 -0.27 5.39 -1.34
N LEU A 42 0.12 4.46 -2.22
CA LEU A 42 0.86 3.27 -1.82
C LEU A 42 2.25 3.62 -1.26
N ARG A 43 2.98 4.55 -1.88
CA ARG A 43 4.27 5.02 -1.35
C ARG A 43 4.10 5.74 -0.02
N ARG A 44 3.05 6.56 0.12
CA ARG A 44 2.69 7.20 1.39
C ARG A 44 2.42 6.17 2.50
N ALA A 45 1.68 5.10 2.19
CA ALA A 45 1.44 4.02 3.16
C ALA A 45 2.75 3.34 3.61
N ALA A 46 3.69 3.14 2.68
CA ALA A 46 5.00 2.58 2.99
C ALA A 46 5.84 3.50 3.89
N GLU A 47 5.83 4.81 3.63
CA GLU A 47 6.47 5.82 4.47
C GLU A 47 5.87 5.84 5.89
N GLN A 48 4.53 5.87 5.99
CA GLN A 48 3.83 5.85 7.28
C GLN A 48 4.08 4.56 8.06
N ALA A 49 4.18 3.41 7.39
CA ALA A 49 4.56 2.15 8.03
C ALA A 49 5.99 2.21 8.58
N SER A 50 6.92 2.85 7.85
CA SER A 50 8.28 3.07 8.32
C SER A 50 8.31 3.99 9.55
N ASP A 51 7.54 5.08 9.52
CA ASP A 51 7.43 6.02 10.64
C ASP A 51 6.83 5.36 11.90
N ALA A 52 5.92 4.40 11.70
CA ALA A 52 5.34 3.58 12.77
C ALA A 52 6.25 2.43 13.25
N ASN A 53 7.49 2.32 12.73
CA ASN A 53 8.44 1.22 12.99
C ASN A 53 7.92 -0.16 12.55
N ALA A 54 6.99 -0.22 11.59
CA ALA A 54 6.51 -1.44 10.97
C ALA A 54 7.39 -1.81 9.75
N ASP A 55 8.69 -2.02 9.97
CA ASP A 55 9.71 -2.12 8.91
C ASP A 55 9.41 -3.19 7.84
N LEU A 56 8.90 -4.36 8.26
CA LEU A 56 8.53 -5.43 7.34
C LEU A 56 7.38 -5.02 6.43
N ARG A 57 6.40 -4.29 7.00
CA ARG A 57 5.25 -3.77 6.27
C ARG A 57 5.69 -2.67 5.31
N ALA A 58 6.52 -1.74 5.75
CA ALA A 58 7.10 -0.71 4.88
C ALA A 58 7.84 -1.32 3.68
N LEU A 59 8.68 -2.34 3.92
CA LEU A 59 9.41 -3.04 2.86
C LEU A 59 8.48 -3.73 1.85
N GLU A 60 7.42 -4.38 2.32
CA GLU A 60 6.40 -4.99 1.46
C GLU A 60 5.76 -3.94 0.54
N LEU A 61 5.30 -2.82 1.12
CA LEU A 61 4.59 -1.78 0.40
C LEU A 61 5.50 -1.05 -0.61
N PHE A 62 6.76 -0.78 -0.26
CA PHE A 62 7.73 -0.20 -1.20
C PHE A 62 8.05 -1.14 -2.36
N LYS A 63 8.16 -2.46 -2.12
CA LYS A 63 8.35 -3.44 -3.19
C LYS A 63 7.17 -3.46 -4.14
N ALA A 64 5.95 -3.51 -3.61
CA ALA A 64 4.75 -3.44 -4.42
C ALA A 64 4.73 -2.16 -5.27
N ALA A 65 5.07 -1.00 -4.71
CA ALA A 65 5.13 0.26 -5.45
C ALA A 65 6.21 0.33 -6.56
N ALA A 66 7.22 -0.53 -6.50
CA ALA A 66 8.30 -0.62 -7.47
C ALA A 66 8.05 -1.67 -8.57
N GLU A 67 7.15 -2.62 -8.33
CA GLU A 67 6.79 -3.70 -9.26
C GLU A 67 5.63 -3.36 -10.19
N VAL A 68 4.97 -2.21 -9.98
CA VAL A 68 3.89 -1.67 -10.81
C VAL A 68 4.41 -0.72 -11.87
#